data_AF-A0AAU7G7K2-F1
#
_entry.id   AF-A0AAU7G7K2-F1
#
_cell.length_a   1.000
_cell.length_b   1.000
_cell.length_c   1.000
_cell.angle_alpha   90.00
_cell.angle_beta   90.00
_cell.angle_gamma   90.00
#
_symmetry.space_group_name_H-M   'P 1'
#
loop_
_entity.id
_entity.type
_entity.pdbx_description
1 polymer ?
#
loop_
_entity_poly.entity_id
_entity_poly.type
_entity_poly.pdbx_seq_one_letter_code
_entity_poly.pdbx_strand_id
1 'polypeptide(L)'
;MDDLRRVRSRTNDPAEADALLREANGRFAFSRDPGADFTFDVKQDGDDELSVGLYRIGGRWESDGEFDQFSLSAVFSGDYAWEIDGDRDSSYRMPFLSRPGHDLFGHGRDLSIVNIYISAEKLGEVARVVYADDAIVPEFASPRPVSPDKGRWAQQVAQVAAEFVRSGTIDNSMVRAGLFHTVALAVLECFPLTGQREDRPTTAQGQRQVHRRAMRFVDDNLSLPITPADLAAAAGTSLFGLDAAFRAHTGSSSGAYLRQARLSAAHADRMRGPVETDAVVAARWGFASADRFRRAYDAVYGPEEPPAA
;
A
#
# COMPACT_ATOMS: atom_id res chain seq x y z
N MET A 1 -21.04 -3.49 2.78
CA MET A 1 -21.08 -2.23 3.55
C MET A 1 -19.75 -2.20 4.26
N ASP A 2 -18.76 -1.51 3.69
CA ASP A 2 -17.40 -1.48 4.26
C ASP A 2 -17.45 -0.74 5.59
N ASP A 3 -17.12 -1.44 6.66
CA ASP A 3 -17.07 -0.86 8.00
C ASP A 3 -15.73 -0.15 8.18
N LEU A 4 -15.62 1.00 7.54
CA LEU A 4 -14.41 1.81 7.56
C LEU A 4 -14.19 2.33 8.99
N ARG A 5 -13.08 1.91 9.60
CA ARG A 5 -12.66 2.31 10.94
C ARG A 5 -11.82 3.58 10.86
N ARG A 6 -12.12 4.52 11.76
CA ARG A 6 -11.38 5.78 11.89
C ARG A 6 -11.03 6.03 13.34
N VAL A 7 -9.75 6.26 13.60
CA VAL A 7 -9.24 6.66 14.90
C VAL A 7 -8.59 8.04 14.78
N ARG A 8 -9.01 8.95 15.65
CA ARG A 8 -8.48 10.31 15.81
C ARG A 8 -8.35 10.58 17.28
N SER A 9 -7.13 10.64 17.79
CA SER A 9 -6.93 10.92 19.20
C SER A 9 -5.62 11.62 19.46
N ARG A 10 -5.59 12.38 20.55
CA ARG A 10 -4.38 12.95 21.13
C ARG A 10 -4.46 12.77 22.64
N THR A 11 -3.39 12.25 23.22
CA THR A 11 -3.27 12.07 24.67
C THR A 11 -1.84 12.30 25.14
N ASN A 12 -1.70 12.63 26.42
CA ASN A 12 -0.43 12.65 27.13
C ASN A 12 -0.38 11.56 28.21
N ASP A 13 -1.40 10.70 28.28
CA ASP A 13 -1.45 9.53 29.16
C ASP A 13 -0.91 8.30 28.39
N PRO A 14 0.20 7.71 28.81
CA PRO A 14 0.75 6.51 28.18
C PRO A 14 -0.23 5.33 28.15
N ALA A 15 -1.08 5.18 29.18
CA ALA A 15 -2.05 4.08 29.25
C ALA A 15 -3.19 4.25 28.24
N GLU A 16 -3.62 5.51 27.98
CA GLU A 16 -4.56 5.82 26.90
C GLU A 16 -3.91 5.59 25.53
N ALA A 17 -2.63 5.96 25.37
CA ALA A 17 -1.88 5.73 24.14
C ALA A 17 -1.72 4.22 23.83
N ASP A 18 -1.45 3.41 24.85
CA ASP A 18 -1.41 1.94 24.74
C ASP A 18 -2.76 1.35 24.32
N ALA A 19 -3.87 1.89 24.82
CA ALA A 19 -5.20 1.46 24.41
C ALA A 19 -5.46 1.76 22.92
N LEU A 20 -5.07 2.96 22.46
CA LEU A 20 -5.19 3.36 21.05
C LEU A 20 -4.33 2.50 20.12
N LEU A 21 -3.12 2.12 20.54
CA LEU A 21 -2.25 1.22 19.78
C LEU A 21 -2.79 -0.21 19.74
N ARG A 22 -3.45 -0.67 20.81
CA ARG A 22 -4.16 -1.96 20.83
C ARG A 22 -5.36 -2.02 19.91
N GLU A 23 -6.15 -0.95 19.84
CA GLU A 23 -7.24 -0.83 18.87
C GLU A 23 -6.75 -0.84 17.40
N ALA A 24 -5.48 -0.50 17.17
CA ALA A 24 -4.84 -0.50 15.86
C ALA A 24 -4.23 -1.87 15.45
N ASN A 25 -4.66 -2.97 16.07
CA ASN A 25 -4.19 -4.36 15.83
C ASN A 25 -2.73 -4.66 16.24
N GLY A 26 -2.16 -3.86 17.15
CA GLY A 26 -0.86 -4.15 17.78
C GLY A 26 -1.02 -4.59 19.23
N ARG A 27 -0.32 -5.64 19.67
CA ARG A 27 -0.09 -5.91 21.10
C ARG A 27 1.14 -5.13 21.54
N PHE A 28 1.01 -3.81 21.53
CA PHE A 28 2.09 -2.87 21.75
C PHE A 28 1.84 -2.07 23.03
N ALA A 29 2.89 -1.87 23.83
CA ALA A 29 2.84 -1.06 25.03
C ALA A 29 4.11 -0.20 25.18
N PHE A 30 3.97 0.98 25.77
CA PHE A 30 5.12 1.76 26.24
C PHE A 30 5.77 1.06 27.44
N SER A 31 6.99 0.60 27.26
CA SER A 31 7.69 -0.32 28.18
C SER A 31 8.34 0.38 29.37
N ARG A 32 8.48 1.70 29.28
CA ARG A 32 8.89 2.60 30.37
C ARG A 32 7.98 3.80 30.42
N ASP A 33 7.73 4.31 31.63
CA ASP A 33 6.99 5.55 31.86
C ASP A 33 7.65 6.68 31.05
N PRO A 34 7.02 7.12 29.96
CA PRO A 34 7.57 8.19 29.16
C PRO A 34 7.42 9.49 29.97
N GLY A 35 8.50 10.28 29.99
CA GLY A 35 8.61 11.43 30.89
C GLY A 35 7.51 12.49 30.70
N ALA A 36 7.57 13.56 31.50
CA ALA A 36 6.56 14.62 31.49
C ALA A 36 6.38 15.36 30.14
N ASP A 37 7.27 15.16 29.17
CA ASP A 37 7.20 15.67 27.80
C ASP A 37 6.49 14.72 26.82
N PHE A 38 5.96 13.60 27.29
CA PHE A 38 5.23 12.63 26.47
C PHE A 38 3.99 13.24 25.82
N THR A 39 3.85 13.02 24.52
CA THR A 39 2.62 13.30 23.78
C THR A 39 2.41 12.20 22.74
N PHE A 40 1.17 11.84 22.49
CA PHE A 40 0.79 10.86 21.49
C PHE A 40 -0.36 11.41 20.64
N ASP A 41 -0.20 11.39 19.32
CA ASP A 41 -1.21 11.80 18.34
C ASP A 41 -1.34 10.71 17.28
N VAL A 42 -2.57 10.27 17.03
CA VAL A 42 -2.87 9.24 16.04
C VAL A 42 -3.97 9.69 15.08
N LYS A 43 -3.69 9.50 13.79
CA LYS A 43 -4.66 9.57 12.70
C LYS A 43 -4.62 8.26 11.92
N GLN A 44 -5.60 7.39 12.11
CA GLN A 44 -5.68 6.11 11.41
C GLN A 44 -7.00 5.92 10.68
N ASP A 45 -6.93 5.49 9.42
CA ASP A 45 -8.08 5.15 8.58
C ASP A 45 -7.86 3.82 7.87
N GLY A 46 -8.92 3.04 7.70
CA GLY A 46 -8.89 1.81 6.94
C GLY A 46 -10.04 0.87 7.25
N ASP A 47 -9.85 -0.39 6.91
CA ASP A 47 -10.72 -1.51 7.24
C ASP A 47 -9.86 -2.68 7.78
N ASP A 48 -10.46 -3.86 7.88
CA ASP A 48 -9.78 -5.07 8.37
C ASP A 48 -8.68 -5.59 7.43
N GLU A 49 -8.73 -5.21 6.14
CA GLU A 49 -7.76 -5.66 5.13
C GLU A 49 -6.54 -4.75 5.08
N LEU A 50 -6.79 -3.43 5.13
CA LEU A 50 -5.77 -2.39 5.07
C LEU A 50 -6.14 -1.24 6.01
N SER A 51 -5.21 -0.89 6.90
CA SER A 51 -5.29 0.39 7.61
C SER A 51 -3.96 1.14 7.63
N VAL A 52 -4.05 2.46 7.59
CA VAL A 52 -2.90 3.35 7.54
C VAL A 52 -2.97 4.27 8.75
N GLY A 53 -2.01 4.14 9.65
CA GLY A 53 -1.87 4.96 10.85
C GLY A 53 -0.74 5.98 10.72
N LEU A 54 -1.04 7.25 10.98
CA LEU A 54 -0.06 8.32 11.13
C LEU A 54 0.09 8.59 12.62
N TYR A 55 1.29 8.35 13.15
CA TYR A 55 1.58 8.53 14.56
C TYR A 55 2.59 9.65 14.76
N ARG A 56 2.37 10.47 15.78
CA ARG A 56 3.39 11.36 16.34
C ARG A 56 3.54 11.06 17.82
N ILE A 57 4.78 10.83 18.24
CA ILE A 57 5.12 10.51 19.62
C ILE A 57 6.19 11.49 20.08
N GLY A 58 5.82 12.44 20.92
CA GLY A 58 6.71 13.44 21.49
C GLY A 58 7.38 12.95 22.77
N GLY A 59 8.53 13.55 23.09
CA GLY A 59 9.33 13.19 24.27
C GLY A 59 10.08 11.87 24.07
N ARG A 60 10.76 11.39 25.11
CA ARG A 60 11.48 10.11 25.09
C ARG A 60 10.57 8.96 25.49
N TRP A 61 10.61 7.86 24.74
CA TRP A 61 9.81 6.68 25.01
C TRP A 61 10.54 5.40 24.58
N GLU A 62 10.11 4.30 25.18
CA GLU A 62 10.50 2.94 24.84
C GLU A 62 9.22 2.11 24.73
N SER A 63 9.24 1.10 23.88
CA SER A 63 8.10 0.24 23.63
C SER A 63 8.52 -1.18 23.33
N ASP A 64 7.65 -2.11 23.66
CA ASP A 64 7.73 -3.51 23.26
C ASP A 64 6.37 -3.98 22.78
N GLY A 65 6.37 -4.90 21.82
CA GLY A 65 5.13 -5.50 21.37
C GLY A 65 5.23 -6.34 20.12
N GLU A 66 4.12 -6.96 19.79
CA GLU A 66 3.94 -7.80 18.60
C GLU A 66 2.75 -7.28 17.79
N PHE A 67 2.68 -7.61 16.50
CA PHE A 67 1.52 -7.31 15.66
C PHE A 67 0.89 -8.60 15.18
N ASP A 68 -0.45 -8.67 15.20
CA ASP A 68 -1.17 -9.82 14.65
C ASP A 68 -1.20 -9.81 13.10
N GLN A 69 -0.83 -8.67 12.50
CA GLN A 69 -0.81 -8.41 11.07
C GLN A 69 0.60 -7.97 10.62
N PHE A 70 0.86 -7.99 9.31
CA PHE A 70 2.07 -7.36 8.78
C PHE A 70 1.95 -5.84 8.94
N SER A 71 3.05 -5.18 9.32
CA SER A 71 3.10 -3.72 9.38
C SER A 71 4.32 -3.19 8.62
N LEU A 72 4.07 -2.41 7.56
CA LEU A 72 5.11 -1.63 6.89
C LEU A 72 5.26 -0.29 7.60
N SER A 73 6.39 -0.10 8.27
CA SER A 73 6.67 1.07 9.09
C SER A 73 7.70 1.98 8.43
N ALA A 74 7.35 3.25 8.23
CA ALA A 74 8.18 4.26 7.59
C ALA A 74 8.32 5.50 8.49
N VAL A 75 9.54 5.80 8.91
CA VAL A 75 9.86 6.99 9.70
C VAL A 75 10.00 8.22 8.80
N PHE A 76 9.47 9.36 9.25
CA PHE A 76 9.52 10.64 8.53
C PHE A 76 10.37 11.68 9.24
N SER A 77 10.37 11.67 10.57
CA SER A 77 11.21 12.54 11.40
C SER A 77 11.37 11.96 12.80
N GLY A 78 12.36 12.47 13.54
CA GLY A 78 12.63 12.06 14.91
C GLY A 78 13.71 10.99 15.03
N ASP A 79 14.02 10.65 16.28
CA ASP A 79 14.89 9.54 16.66
C ASP A 79 14.00 8.33 17.05
N TYR A 80 14.39 7.14 16.67
CA TYR A 80 13.66 5.84 16.72
C TYR A 80 14.56 4.64 16.31
N ALA A 81 15.20 3.98 17.26
CA ALA A 81 15.80 2.68 16.98
C ALA A 81 14.76 1.58 17.15
N TRP A 82 14.83 0.56 16.30
CA TRP A 82 14.03 -0.64 16.42
C TRP A 82 14.90 -1.89 16.45
N GLU A 83 14.36 -2.94 17.06
CA GLU A 83 14.92 -4.29 17.09
C GLU A 83 13.82 -5.33 16.85
N ILE A 84 14.03 -6.24 15.91
CA ILE A 84 13.16 -7.40 15.62
C ILE A 84 14.08 -8.60 15.32
N ASP A 85 13.93 -9.72 16.02
CA ASP A 85 14.77 -10.93 15.88
C ASP A 85 16.30 -10.67 15.93
N GLY A 86 16.73 -9.65 16.67
CA GLY A 86 18.13 -9.23 16.73
C GLY A 86 18.61 -8.39 15.54
N ASP A 87 17.81 -8.21 14.49
CA ASP A 87 18.03 -7.17 13.48
C ASP A 87 17.70 -5.80 14.10
N ARG A 88 18.64 -4.86 13.98
CA ARG A 88 18.52 -3.52 14.57
C ARG A 88 18.80 -2.42 13.55
N ASP A 89 18.01 -1.36 13.54
CA ASP A 89 18.31 -0.14 12.77
C ASP A 89 18.01 1.11 13.61
N SER A 90 18.89 2.11 13.48
CA SER A 90 18.76 3.43 14.11
C SER A 90 19.08 4.56 13.12
N SER A 91 19.13 4.25 11.82
CA SER A 91 19.52 5.18 10.75
C SER A 91 18.34 5.93 10.12
N TYR A 92 17.11 5.44 10.33
CA TYR A 92 15.84 6.03 9.82
C TYR A 92 15.69 6.06 8.31
N ARG A 93 16.65 5.49 7.57
CA ARG A 93 16.74 5.75 6.12
C ARG A 93 15.79 4.88 5.30
N MET A 94 15.34 3.78 5.87
CA MET A 94 14.57 2.77 5.17
C MET A 94 13.39 2.31 6.03
N PRO A 95 12.25 1.99 5.41
CA PRO A 95 11.16 1.37 6.11
C PRO A 95 11.54 -0.07 6.51
N PHE A 96 10.83 -0.60 7.50
CA PHE A 96 10.99 -1.97 7.98
C PHE A 96 9.63 -2.67 8.04
N LEU A 97 9.67 -3.99 8.07
CA LEU A 97 8.49 -4.85 8.12
C LEU A 97 8.40 -5.55 9.47
N SER A 98 7.40 -5.18 10.27
CA SER A 98 6.96 -6.00 11.39
C SER A 98 6.15 -7.18 10.86
N ARG A 99 6.39 -8.37 11.42
CA ARG A 99 5.83 -9.64 10.95
C ARG A 99 5.05 -10.29 12.11
N PRO A 100 3.92 -10.96 11.85
CA PRO A 100 3.20 -11.71 12.88
C PRO A 100 4.09 -12.75 13.55
N GLY A 101 4.02 -12.88 14.88
CA GLY A 101 4.85 -13.81 15.66
C GLY A 101 6.23 -13.28 16.06
N HIS A 102 6.56 -12.02 15.74
CA HIS A 102 7.88 -11.44 16.00
C HIS A 102 7.80 -10.18 16.87
N ASP A 103 8.52 -10.19 17.99
CA ASP A 103 8.60 -9.06 18.91
C ASP A 103 9.35 -7.89 18.27
N LEU A 104 8.74 -6.71 18.33
CA LEU A 104 9.31 -5.42 18.02
C LEU A 104 9.63 -4.69 19.33
N PHE A 105 10.90 -4.34 19.50
CA PHE A 105 11.32 -3.36 20.48
C PHE A 105 11.63 -2.05 19.77
N GLY A 106 11.13 -0.95 20.32
CA GLY A 106 11.30 0.40 19.79
C GLY A 106 11.73 1.36 20.87
N HIS A 107 12.61 2.30 20.56
CA HIS A 107 12.86 3.43 21.44
C HIS A 107 13.19 4.68 20.64
N GLY A 108 12.65 5.81 21.05
CA GLY A 108 12.73 7.02 20.26
C GLY A 108 12.56 8.31 21.02
N ARG A 109 12.63 9.39 20.26
CA ARG A 109 12.31 10.75 20.68
C ARG A 109 11.70 11.53 19.52
N ASP A 110 10.60 12.22 19.78
CA ASP A 110 9.94 13.15 18.84
C ASP A 110 9.71 12.52 17.44
N LEU A 111 9.13 11.32 17.45
CA LEU A 111 8.92 10.49 16.26
C LEU A 111 7.70 10.94 15.47
N SER A 112 7.85 11.02 14.15
CA SER A 112 6.73 10.91 13.20
C SER A 112 6.91 9.65 12.36
N ILE A 113 5.94 8.75 12.42
CA ILE A 113 5.97 7.45 11.73
C ILE A 113 4.63 7.16 11.06
N VAL A 114 4.71 6.45 9.94
CA VAL A 114 3.54 5.88 9.25
C VAL A 114 3.64 4.38 9.36
N ASN A 115 2.59 3.75 9.89
CA ASN A 115 2.44 2.29 9.85
C ASN A 115 1.30 1.95 8.91
N ILE A 116 1.55 0.99 8.02
CA ILE A 116 0.52 0.42 7.15
C ILE A 116 0.34 -1.04 7.55
N TYR A 117 -0.83 -1.34 8.10
CA TYR A 117 -1.21 -2.68 8.53
C TYR A 117 -1.90 -3.40 7.37
N ILE A 118 -1.45 -4.61 7.10
CA ILE A 118 -1.99 -5.48 6.05
C ILE A 118 -2.35 -6.83 6.66
N SER A 119 -3.58 -7.27 6.41
CA SER A 119 -4.04 -8.61 6.76
C SER A 119 -3.12 -9.69 6.16
N ALA A 120 -2.66 -10.63 6.99
CA ALA A 120 -1.86 -11.77 6.55
C ALA A 120 -2.63 -12.67 5.55
N GLU A 121 -3.94 -12.84 5.76
CA GLU A 121 -4.81 -13.59 4.86
C GLU A 121 -4.84 -12.95 3.47
N LYS A 122 -5.09 -11.63 3.41
CA LYS A 122 -5.17 -10.90 2.15
C LYS A 122 -3.82 -10.77 1.45
N LEU A 123 -2.73 -10.59 2.20
CA LEU A 123 -1.39 -10.66 1.63
C LEU A 123 -1.11 -12.04 1.02
N GLY A 124 -1.58 -13.12 1.66
CA GLY A 124 -1.51 -14.48 1.15
C GLY A 124 -2.27 -14.67 -0.16
N GLU A 125 -3.49 -14.15 -0.26
CA GLU A 125 -4.26 -14.15 -1.52
C GLU A 125 -3.49 -13.47 -2.66
N VAL A 126 -2.91 -12.30 -2.40
CA VAL A 126 -2.08 -11.60 -3.39
C VAL A 126 -0.83 -12.40 -3.73
N ALA A 127 -0.15 -13.00 -2.75
CA ALA A 127 1.06 -13.79 -2.98
C ALA A 127 0.79 -15.02 -3.87
N ARG A 128 -0.30 -15.76 -3.62
CA ARG A 128 -0.71 -16.90 -4.46
C ARG A 128 -0.83 -16.50 -5.93
N VAL A 129 -1.43 -15.33 -6.17
CA VAL A 129 -1.58 -14.77 -7.51
C VAL A 129 -0.26 -14.22 -8.04
N VAL A 130 0.56 -13.55 -7.23
CA VAL A 130 1.82 -12.96 -7.68
C VAL A 130 2.83 -14.02 -8.07
N TYR A 131 2.83 -15.17 -7.38
CA TYR A 131 3.79 -16.25 -7.59
C TYR A 131 3.20 -17.46 -8.33
N ALA A 132 1.90 -17.48 -8.61
CA ALA A 132 1.18 -18.64 -9.17
C ALA A 132 1.42 -19.94 -8.36
N ASP A 133 1.41 -19.80 -7.04
CA ASP A 133 1.58 -20.89 -6.08
C ASP A 133 0.45 -20.84 -5.06
N ASP A 134 -0.56 -21.69 -5.21
CA ASP A 134 -1.73 -21.75 -4.33
C ASP A 134 -1.39 -22.20 -2.90
N ALA A 135 -0.21 -22.81 -2.68
CA ALA A 135 0.23 -23.26 -1.37
C ALA A 135 1.03 -22.18 -0.61
N ILE A 136 1.37 -21.06 -1.25
CA ILE A 136 2.24 -20.06 -0.63
C ILE A 136 1.56 -19.41 0.58
N VAL A 137 2.29 -19.36 1.68
CA VAL A 137 1.97 -18.58 2.88
C VAL A 137 3.10 -17.58 3.05
N PRO A 138 2.85 -16.26 2.94
CA PRO A 138 3.93 -15.28 3.01
C PRO A 138 4.62 -15.30 4.37
N GLU A 139 5.89 -15.65 4.35
CA GLU A 139 6.82 -15.49 5.47
C GLU A 139 8.01 -14.69 4.97
N PHE A 140 8.60 -13.86 5.82
CA PHE A 140 9.74 -13.01 5.43
C PHE A 140 10.92 -13.26 6.35
N ALA A 141 12.09 -13.52 5.76
CA ALA A 141 13.31 -13.88 6.46
C ALA A 141 13.97 -12.70 7.20
N SER A 142 13.60 -11.46 6.89
CA SER A 142 14.14 -10.27 7.57
C SER A 142 13.13 -9.12 7.55
N PRO A 143 13.11 -8.28 8.61
CA PRO A 143 12.37 -7.01 8.62
C PRO A 143 12.98 -5.95 7.69
N ARG A 144 14.16 -6.19 7.12
CA ARG A 144 14.86 -5.23 6.25
C ARG A 144 14.50 -5.43 4.77
N PRO A 145 14.43 -4.34 3.98
CA PRO A 145 14.33 -4.47 2.54
C PRO A 145 15.55 -5.20 1.95
N VAL A 146 15.34 -5.97 0.89
CA VAL A 146 16.37 -6.74 0.17
C VAL A 146 17.46 -5.87 -0.47
N SER A 147 17.17 -4.58 -0.69
CA SER A 147 18.14 -3.61 -1.20
C SER A 147 17.73 -2.18 -0.85
N PRO A 148 18.69 -1.21 -0.89
CA PRO A 148 18.38 0.21 -0.70
C PRO A 148 17.35 0.76 -1.71
N ASP A 149 17.34 0.25 -2.94
CA ASP A 149 16.43 0.71 -3.99
C ASP A 149 14.99 0.29 -3.70
N LYS A 150 14.83 -0.97 -3.26
CA LYS A 150 13.55 -1.50 -2.79
C LYS A 150 13.08 -0.79 -1.52
N GLY A 151 13.98 -0.49 -0.58
CA GLY A 151 13.66 0.32 0.59
C GLY A 151 13.16 1.72 0.24
N ARG A 152 13.78 2.41 -0.73
CA ARG A 152 13.30 3.72 -1.22
C ARG A 152 11.93 3.63 -1.88
N TRP A 153 11.65 2.56 -2.63
CA TRP A 153 10.33 2.36 -3.22
C TRP A 153 9.26 2.11 -2.15
N ALA A 154 9.53 1.26 -1.16
CA ALA A 154 8.63 1.05 -0.03
C ALA A 154 8.38 2.37 0.75
N GLN A 155 9.40 3.22 0.92
CA GLN A 155 9.24 4.55 1.53
C GLN A 155 8.28 5.44 0.72
N GLN A 156 8.40 5.44 -0.60
CA GLN A 156 7.48 6.20 -1.48
C GLN A 156 6.04 5.69 -1.39
N VAL A 157 5.87 4.37 -1.31
CA VAL A 157 4.54 3.77 -1.09
C VAL A 157 3.95 4.25 0.24
N ALA A 158 4.73 4.26 1.31
CA ALA A 158 4.29 4.78 2.61
C ALA A 158 3.95 6.27 2.58
N GLN A 159 4.70 7.08 1.83
CA GLN A 159 4.39 8.49 1.59
C GLN A 159 3.05 8.68 0.90
N VAL A 160 2.75 7.89 -0.12
CA VAL A 160 1.47 7.95 -0.84
C VAL A 160 0.31 7.51 0.06
N ALA A 161 0.49 6.43 0.82
CA ALA A 161 -0.51 5.95 1.77
C ALA A 161 -0.86 7.03 2.81
N ALA A 162 0.17 7.68 3.36
CA ALA A 162 -0.01 8.75 4.32
C ALA A 162 -0.78 9.94 3.74
N GLU A 163 -0.55 10.26 2.46
CA GLU A 163 -1.28 11.33 1.79
C GLU A 163 -2.78 11.00 1.65
N PHE A 164 -3.15 9.76 1.37
CA PHE A 164 -4.56 9.36 1.29
C PHE A 164 -5.31 9.50 2.62
N VAL A 165 -4.64 9.23 3.74
CA VAL A 165 -5.19 9.49 5.08
C VAL A 165 -5.28 10.99 5.34
N ARG A 166 -4.27 11.78 4.96
CA ARG A 166 -4.28 13.24 5.16
C ARG A 166 -5.40 13.91 4.39
N SER A 167 -5.58 13.56 3.11
CA SER A 167 -6.60 14.13 2.24
C SER A 167 -8.01 13.56 2.48
N GLY A 168 -8.13 12.43 3.18
CA GLY A 168 -9.39 11.70 3.36
C GLY A 168 -9.82 10.88 2.14
N THR A 169 -8.98 10.80 1.09
CA THR A 169 -9.29 10.07 -0.14
C THR A 169 -9.34 8.55 0.07
N ILE A 170 -8.75 8.06 1.16
CA ILE A 170 -8.80 6.64 1.58
C ILE A 170 -10.24 6.14 1.86
N ASP A 171 -11.20 7.05 2.08
CA ASP A 171 -12.62 6.71 2.27
C ASP A 171 -13.22 6.05 1.02
N ASN A 172 -12.70 6.35 -0.16
CA ASN A 172 -13.17 5.75 -1.41
C ASN A 172 -12.65 4.31 -1.56
N SER A 173 -13.57 3.35 -1.73
CA SER A 173 -13.24 1.92 -1.83
C SER A 173 -12.31 1.58 -3.01
N MET A 174 -12.44 2.27 -4.15
CA MET A 174 -11.54 2.12 -5.30
C MET A 174 -10.11 2.52 -4.97
N VAL A 175 -9.95 3.62 -4.23
CA VAL A 175 -8.65 4.14 -3.80
C VAL A 175 -8.03 3.19 -2.79
N ARG A 176 -8.82 2.71 -1.82
CA ARG A 176 -8.37 1.78 -0.80
C ARG A 176 -7.94 0.43 -1.40
N ALA A 177 -8.73 -0.14 -2.31
CA ALA A 177 -8.35 -1.36 -3.03
C ALA A 177 -7.06 -1.20 -3.85
N GLY A 178 -6.91 -0.08 -4.57
CA GLY A 178 -5.68 0.23 -5.30
C GLY A 178 -4.47 0.44 -4.39
N LEU A 179 -4.67 1.06 -3.22
CA LEU A 179 -3.62 1.23 -2.20
C LEU A 179 -3.22 -0.12 -1.62
N PHE A 180 -4.19 -0.95 -1.20
CA PHE A 180 -3.95 -2.29 -0.66
C PHE A 180 -3.03 -3.08 -1.59
N HIS A 181 -3.38 -3.16 -2.88
CA HIS A 181 -2.58 -3.89 -3.85
C HIS A 181 -1.17 -3.30 -4.03
N THR A 182 -1.04 -1.97 -4.06
CA THR A 182 0.26 -1.31 -4.15
C THR A 182 1.15 -1.63 -2.95
N VAL A 183 0.59 -1.63 -1.74
CA VAL A 183 1.34 -1.94 -0.52
C VAL A 183 1.65 -3.43 -0.44
N ALA A 184 0.70 -4.31 -0.75
CA ALA A 184 0.91 -5.76 -0.79
C ALA A 184 2.06 -6.13 -1.73
N LEU A 185 2.09 -5.56 -2.94
CA LEU A 185 3.21 -5.74 -3.86
C LEU A 185 4.51 -5.20 -3.31
N ALA A 186 4.51 -4.01 -2.71
CA ALA A 186 5.71 -3.45 -2.10
C ALA A 186 6.26 -4.36 -1.00
N VAL A 187 5.39 -4.96 -0.17
CA VAL A 187 5.80 -5.91 0.87
C VAL A 187 6.43 -7.17 0.25
N LEU A 188 5.73 -7.81 -0.70
CA LEU A 188 6.20 -9.04 -1.35
C LEU A 188 7.50 -8.86 -2.17
N GLU A 189 7.70 -7.68 -2.74
CA GLU A 189 8.81 -7.40 -3.64
C GLU A 189 10.02 -6.72 -2.96
N CYS A 190 9.81 -6.03 -1.84
CA CYS A 190 10.87 -5.31 -1.14
C CYS A 190 11.49 -6.12 -0.02
N PHE A 191 10.78 -7.07 0.58
CA PHE A 191 11.27 -7.84 1.72
C PHE A 191 11.57 -9.28 1.31
N PRO A 192 12.58 -9.93 1.94
CA PRO A 192 13.03 -11.25 1.51
C PRO A 192 12.01 -12.32 1.93
N LEU A 193 11.17 -12.74 0.98
CA LEU A 193 10.24 -13.85 1.18
C LEU A 193 11.00 -15.16 1.43
N THR A 194 10.57 -15.94 2.42
CA THR A 194 11.09 -17.28 2.69
C THR A 194 10.61 -18.27 1.63
N GLY A 195 11.46 -19.23 1.24
CA GLY A 195 11.14 -20.24 0.22
C GLY A 195 11.72 -19.93 -1.18
N GLN A 196 11.76 -20.95 -2.04
CA GLN A 196 12.25 -20.81 -3.42
C GLN A 196 11.14 -20.30 -4.34
N ARG A 197 11.42 -19.23 -5.08
CA ARG A 197 10.56 -18.74 -6.15
C ARG A 197 10.70 -19.68 -7.35
N GLU A 198 9.69 -20.50 -7.63
CA GLU A 198 9.67 -21.28 -8.88
C GLU A 198 9.28 -20.37 -10.05
N ASP A 199 10.28 -19.79 -10.72
CA ASP A 199 10.06 -19.14 -12.02
C ASP A 199 9.80 -20.21 -13.07
N ARG A 200 8.53 -20.42 -13.44
CA ARG A 200 8.18 -21.24 -14.60
C ARG A 200 8.16 -20.37 -15.86
N PRO A 201 9.14 -20.48 -16.77
CA PRO A 201 9.13 -19.70 -18.00
C PRO A 201 7.89 -20.05 -18.84
N THR A 202 7.06 -19.06 -19.11
CA THR A 202 5.85 -19.21 -19.91
C THR A 202 6.22 -19.13 -21.40
N THR A 203 5.79 -20.09 -22.21
CA THR A 203 6.00 -20.06 -23.67
C THR A 203 5.31 -18.85 -24.31
N ALA A 204 5.76 -18.43 -25.51
CA ALA A 204 5.13 -17.30 -26.23
C ALA A 204 3.61 -17.50 -26.47
N GLN A 205 3.18 -18.75 -26.68
CA GLN A 205 1.75 -19.10 -26.79
C GLN A 205 1.02 -18.93 -25.45
N GLY A 206 1.66 -19.30 -24.34
CA GLY A 206 1.13 -19.07 -22.99
C GLY A 206 0.97 -17.57 -22.70
N GLN A 207 2.00 -16.76 -23.02
CA GLN A 207 1.94 -15.30 -22.86
C GLN A 207 0.80 -14.66 -23.67
N ARG A 208 0.58 -15.12 -24.91
CA ARG A 208 -0.57 -14.68 -25.74
C ARG A 208 -1.92 -14.99 -25.08
N GLN A 209 -2.07 -16.18 -24.52
CA GLN A 209 -3.32 -16.58 -23.86
C GLN A 209 -3.57 -15.79 -22.57
N VAL A 210 -2.53 -15.60 -21.77
CA VAL A 210 -2.55 -14.75 -20.56
C VAL A 210 -3.00 -13.34 -20.92
N HIS A 211 -2.32 -12.69 -21.87
CA HIS A 211 -2.66 -11.34 -22.29
C HIS A 211 -4.11 -11.24 -22.78
N ARG A 212 -4.57 -12.19 -23.61
CA ARG A 212 -5.95 -12.20 -24.11
C ARG A 212 -7.00 -12.34 -23.00
N ARG A 213 -6.75 -13.21 -22.00
CA ARG A 213 -7.67 -13.39 -20.87
C ARG A 213 -7.71 -12.15 -19.99
N ALA A 214 -6.56 -11.57 -19.69
CA ALA A 214 -6.45 -10.35 -18.91
C ALA A 214 -7.17 -9.17 -19.58
N MET A 215 -6.99 -8.99 -20.89
CA MET A 215 -7.68 -7.97 -21.69
C MET A 215 -9.19 -8.10 -21.61
N ARG A 216 -9.72 -9.32 -21.80
CA ARG A 216 -11.17 -9.57 -21.66
C ARG A 216 -11.67 -9.21 -20.26
N PHE A 217 -10.91 -9.58 -19.22
CA PHE A 217 -11.27 -9.24 -17.85
C PHE A 217 -11.28 -7.72 -17.61
N VAL A 218 -10.33 -6.98 -18.19
CA VAL A 218 -10.31 -5.51 -18.15
C VAL A 218 -11.56 -4.95 -18.81
N ASP A 219 -11.88 -5.38 -20.04
CA ASP A 219 -13.04 -4.89 -20.80
C ASP A 219 -14.36 -5.08 -20.02
N ASP A 220 -14.49 -6.22 -19.34
CA ASP A 220 -15.71 -6.57 -18.59
C ASP A 220 -15.80 -5.85 -17.22
N ASN A 221 -14.68 -5.40 -16.64
CA ASN A 221 -14.62 -4.99 -15.22
C ASN A 221 -13.94 -3.62 -14.97
N LEU A 222 -13.61 -2.84 -16.00
CA LEU A 222 -12.80 -1.61 -15.85
C LEU A 222 -13.35 -0.57 -14.86
N SER A 223 -14.68 -0.52 -14.71
CA SER A 223 -15.38 0.38 -13.77
C SER A 223 -15.37 -0.11 -12.32
N LEU A 224 -14.93 -1.35 -12.09
CA LEU A 224 -14.81 -1.97 -10.77
C LEU A 224 -13.41 -1.77 -10.19
N PRO A 225 -13.23 -1.95 -8.87
CA PRO A 225 -11.94 -1.82 -8.18
C PRO A 225 -10.96 -2.96 -8.46
N ILE A 226 -10.81 -3.34 -9.74
CA ILE A 226 -9.86 -4.36 -10.17
C ILE A 226 -8.41 -3.87 -10.11
N THR A 227 -7.51 -4.80 -9.87
CA THR A 227 -6.06 -4.62 -9.70
C THR A 227 -5.30 -5.51 -10.68
N PRO A 228 -4.01 -5.25 -10.94
CA PRO A 228 -3.17 -6.19 -11.70
C PRO A 228 -3.15 -7.63 -11.14
N ALA A 229 -3.32 -7.83 -9.83
CA ALA A 229 -3.52 -9.17 -9.28
C ALA A 229 -4.83 -9.79 -9.78
N ASP A 230 -5.94 -9.06 -9.77
CA ASP A 230 -7.22 -9.60 -10.28
C ASP A 230 -7.10 -9.99 -11.76
N LEU A 231 -6.37 -9.23 -12.56
CA LEU A 231 -6.06 -9.56 -13.96
C LEU A 231 -5.23 -10.85 -14.06
N ALA A 232 -4.20 -11.00 -13.22
CA ALA A 232 -3.34 -12.19 -13.20
C ALA A 232 -4.13 -13.43 -12.79
N ALA A 233 -4.97 -13.31 -11.75
CA ALA A 233 -5.88 -14.36 -11.29
C ALA A 233 -6.88 -14.76 -12.39
N ALA A 234 -7.55 -13.79 -13.01
CA ALA A 234 -8.49 -14.03 -14.12
C ALA A 234 -7.80 -14.64 -15.36
N ALA A 235 -6.52 -14.33 -15.57
CA ALA A 235 -5.72 -14.91 -16.64
C ALA A 235 -5.16 -16.30 -16.31
N GLY A 236 -5.15 -16.68 -15.03
CA GLY A 236 -4.57 -17.92 -14.52
C GLY A 236 -3.04 -17.91 -14.57
N THR A 237 -2.40 -16.82 -14.15
CA THR A 237 -0.95 -16.66 -14.19
C THR A 237 -0.42 -15.90 -12.97
N SER A 238 0.91 -15.86 -12.83
CA SER A 238 1.60 -15.03 -11.86
C SER A 238 1.53 -13.54 -12.26
N LEU A 239 1.68 -12.60 -11.31
CA LEU A 239 1.80 -11.19 -11.69
C LEU A 239 3.04 -10.95 -12.57
N PHE A 240 4.14 -11.66 -12.31
CA PHE A 240 5.32 -11.63 -13.17
C PHE A 240 5.02 -12.17 -14.58
N GLY A 241 4.29 -13.28 -14.67
CA GLY A 241 3.81 -13.85 -15.95
C GLY A 241 2.87 -12.91 -16.69
N LEU A 242 2.00 -12.20 -15.97
CA LEU A 242 1.14 -11.15 -16.49
C LEU A 242 1.97 -9.98 -17.04
N ASP A 243 2.88 -9.44 -16.24
CA ASP A 243 3.72 -8.31 -16.66
C ASP A 243 4.64 -8.68 -17.82
N ALA A 244 5.17 -9.91 -17.85
CA ALA A 244 5.92 -10.43 -18.99
C ALA A 244 5.03 -10.50 -20.25
N ALA A 245 3.80 -11.02 -20.10
CA ALA A 245 2.84 -11.08 -21.20
C ALA A 245 2.45 -9.68 -21.71
N PHE A 246 2.18 -8.72 -20.82
CA PHE A 246 1.88 -7.33 -21.19
C PHE A 246 3.07 -6.67 -21.88
N ARG A 247 4.27 -6.73 -21.31
CA ARG A 247 5.47 -6.14 -21.95
C ARG A 247 5.73 -6.73 -23.33
N ALA A 248 5.51 -8.04 -23.52
CA ALA A 248 5.67 -8.70 -24.81
C ALA A 248 4.64 -8.24 -25.88
N HIS A 249 3.44 -7.78 -25.47
CA HIS A 249 2.35 -7.44 -26.41
C HIS A 249 2.09 -5.93 -26.53
N THR A 250 2.28 -5.16 -25.47
CA THR A 250 1.97 -3.72 -25.39
C THR A 250 3.22 -2.86 -25.17
N GLY A 251 4.36 -3.46 -24.84
CA GLY A 251 5.58 -2.74 -24.44
C GLY A 251 5.51 -2.10 -23.04
N SER A 252 4.44 -2.31 -22.28
CA SER A 252 4.20 -1.71 -20.96
C SER A 252 3.84 -2.77 -19.91
N SER A 253 3.90 -2.44 -18.62
CA SER A 253 3.39 -3.33 -17.57
C SER A 253 1.87 -3.35 -17.53
N SER A 254 1.31 -4.39 -16.93
CA SER A 254 -0.14 -4.55 -16.75
C SER A 254 -0.76 -3.38 -15.97
N GLY A 255 -0.10 -2.90 -14.92
CA GLY A 255 -0.55 -1.74 -14.13
C GLY A 255 -0.51 -0.42 -14.91
N ALA A 256 0.49 -0.23 -15.78
CA ALA A 256 0.54 0.95 -16.66
C ALA A 256 -0.59 0.90 -17.70
N TYR A 257 -0.82 -0.27 -18.29
CA TYR A 257 -1.93 -0.51 -19.20
C TYR A 257 -3.29 -0.23 -18.54
N LEU A 258 -3.53 -0.78 -17.34
CA LEU A 258 -4.78 -0.59 -16.60
C LEU A 258 -5.02 0.90 -16.27
N ARG A 259 -3.97 1.62 -15.88
CA ARG A 259 -4.04 3.08 -15.65
C ARG A 259 -4.40 3.85 -16.92
N GLN A 260 -3.83 3.46 -18.06
CA GLN A 260 -4.13 4.09 -19.35
C GLN A 260 -5.55 3.78 -19.81
N ALA A 261 -6.03 2.54 -19.65
CA ALA A 261 -7.41 2.17 -19.91
C ALA A 261 -8.40 3.00 -19.06
N ARG A 262 -8.12 3.14 -17.75
CA ARG A 262 -8.89 4.00 -16.84
C ARG A 262 -8.87 5.47 -17.25
N LEU A 263 -7.75 5.98 -17.73
CA LEU A 263 -7.65 7.34 -18.26
C LEU A 263 -8.51 7.53 -19.52
N SER A 264 -8.50 6.57 -20.44
CA SER A 264 -9.34 6.60 -21.64
C SER A 264 -10.82 6.50 -21.32
N ALA A 265 -11.20 5.69 -20.33
CA ALA A 265 -12.58 5.62 -19.85
C ALA A 265 -13.02 6.92 -19.17
N ALA A 266 -12.15 7.52 -18.35
CA ALA A 266 -12.37 8.84 -17.76
C ALA A 266 -12.56 9.94 -18.82
N HIS A 267 -11.79 9.90 -19.90
CA HIS A 267 -11.98 10.80 -21.04
C HIS A 267 -13.34 10.57 -21.72
N ALA A 268 -13.74 9.32 -21.96
CA ALA A 268 -15.05 9.02 -22.54
C ALA A 268 -16.22 9.47 -21.65
N ASP A 269 -16.09 9.33 -20.32
CA ASP A 269 -17.05 9.87 -19.34
C ASP A 269 -17.13 11.39 -19.42
N ARG A 270 -15.97 12.07 -19.44
CA ARG A 270 -15.86 13.54 -19.58
C ARG A 270 -16.57 14.03 -20.84
N MET A 271 -16.47 13.28 -21.95
CA MET A 271 -17.09 13.65 -23.22
C MET A 271 -18.60 13.38 -23.31
N ARG A 272 -19.19 12.59 -22.40
CA ARG A 272 -20.58 12.11 -22.47
C ARG A 272 -21.57 12.83 -21.54
N GLY A 273 -21.13 13.58 -20.53
CA GLY A 273 -22.01 14.13 -19.48
C GLY A 273 -21.80 15.62 -19.17
N PRO A 274 -22.74 16.25 -18.42
CA PRO A 274 -22.55 17.61 -17.90
C PRO A 274 -21.44 17.65 -16.83
N VAL A 275 -20.99 18.87 -16.50
CA VAL A 275 -19.83 19.27 -15.66
C VAL A 275 -19.70 18.52 -14.32
N GLU A 276 -19.34 17.24 -14.34
CA GLU A 276 -18.77 16.56 -13.17
C GLU A 276 -17.37 17.15 -12.94
N THR A 277 -17.03 17.41 -11.68
CA THR A 277 -15.72 17.96 -11.35
C THR A 277 -14.63 16.92 -11.64
N ASP A 278 -13.43 17.37 -12.00
CA ASP A 278 -12.27 16.49 -12.19
C ASP A 278 -12.02 15.59 -10.97
N ALA A 279 -12.38 16.04 -9.76
CA ALA A 279 -12.27 15.24 -8.54
C ALA A 279 -13.22 14.02 -8.55
N VAL A 280 -14.46 14.17 -9.03
CA VAL A 280 -15.44 13.08 -9.12
C VAL A 280 -15.02 12.08 -10.18
N VAL A 281 -14.61 12.56 -11.37
CA VAL A 281 -14.14 11.71 -12.47
C VAL A 281 -12.86 10.98 -12.06
N ALA A 282 -11.90 11.69 -11.44
CA ALA A 282 -10.67 11.10 -10.90
C ALA A 282 -10.98 9.97 -9.92
N ALA A 283 -11.85 10.22 -8.94
CA ALA A 283 -12.21 9.23 -7.93
C ALA A 283 -12.93 8.01 -8.53
N ARG A 284 -13.85 8.20 -9.50
CA ARG A 284 -14.56 7.12 -10.18
C ARG A 284 -13.61 6.15 -10.87
N TRP A 285 -12.54 6.67 -11.49
CA TRP A 285 -11.57 5.89 -12.24
C TRP A 285 -10.29 5.59 -11.45
N GLY A 286 -10.29 5.76 -10.12
CA GLY A 286 -9.21 5.32 -9.23
C GLY A 286 -7.96 6.19 -9.23
N PHE A 287 -8.08 7.47 -9.59
CA PHE A 287 -7.00 8.44 -9.46
C PHE A 287 -6.96 9.05 -8.05
N ALA A 288 -5.74 9.09 -7.51
CA ALA A 288 -5.39 9.57 -6.18
C ALA A 288 -5.80 11.02 -5.84
N SER A 289 -5.91 11.88 -6.85
CA SER A 289 -6.39 13.26 -6.69
C SER A 289 -6.75 13.84 -8.07
N ALA A 290 -7.54 14.92 -8.08
CA ALA A 290 -7.83 15.68 -9.30
C ALA A 290 -6.54 16.15 -9.99
N ASP A 291 -5.52 16.59 -9.23
CA ASP A 291 -4.25 17.02 -9.81
C ASP A 291 -3.46 15.88 -10.44
N ARG A 292 -3.46 14.68 -9.83
CA ARG A 292 -2.79 13.50 -10.42
C ARG A 292 -3.53 13.04 -11.67
N PHE A 293 -4.85 13.09 -11.66
CA PHE A 293 -5.68 12.85 -12.84
C PHE A 293 -5.36 13.84 -13.95
N ARG A 294 -5.44 15.15 -13.68
CA ARG A 294 -5.16 16.22 -14.64
C ARG A 294 -3.77 16.12 -15.24
N ARG A 295 -2.73 15.89 -14.42
CA ARG A 295 -1.37 15.64 -14.96
C ARG A 295 -1.30 14.43 -15.89
N ALA A 296 -1.96 13.32 -15.53
CA ALA A 296 -1.99 12.13 -16.38
C ALA A 296 -2.81 12.37 -17.66
N TYR A 297 -3.89 13.13 -17.55
CA TYR A 297 -4.77 13.51 -18.65
C TYR A 297 -4.07 14.43 -19.65
N ASP A 298 -3.48 15.54 -19.17
CA ASP A 298 -2.76 16.52 -19.99
C ASP A 298 -1.58 15.89 -20.72
N ALA A 299 -0.91 14.90 -20.09
CA ALA A 299 0.18 14.17 -20.72
C ALA A 299 -0.24 13.34 -21.94
N VAL A 300 -1.52 12.97 -22.05
CA VAL A 300 -2.05 12.11 -23.13
C VAL A 300 -2.92 12.90 -24.12
N TYR A 301 -3.77 13.81 -23.62
CA TYR A 301 -4.76 14.54 -24.40
C TYR A 301 -4.39 16.01 -24.62
N GLY A 302 -3.31 16.48 -24.00
CA GLY A 302 -2.92 17.89 -24.00
C GLY A 302 -3.65 18.70 -22.92
N PRO A 303 -3.09 19.85 -22.51
CA PRO A 303 -3.77 20.74 -21.59
C PRO A 303 -5.01 21.33 -22.26
N GLU A 304 -6.11 21.45 -21.52
CA GLU A 304 -7.24 22.27 -21.96
C GLU A 304 -6.80 23.73 -22.07
N GLU A 305 -7.08 24.34 -23.22
CA GLU A 305 -6.91 25.78 -23.41
C GLU A 305 -7.86 26.49 -22.42
N PRO A 306 -7.37 27.40 -21.56
CA PRO A 306 -8.25 28.13 -20.66
C PRO A 306 -9.28 28.90 -21.51
N PRO A 307 -10.56 28.98 -21.09
CA PRO A 307 -11.52 29.83 -21.78
C PRO A 307 -10.94 31.24 -21.85
N ALA A 308 -10.88 31.78 -23.07
CA ALA A 308 -10.50 33.17 -23.29
C ALA A 308 -11.39 34.05 -22.40
N ALA A 309 -10.74 34.90 -21.61
CA ALA A 309 -11.35 35.80 -20.64
C ALA A 309 -12.40 36.75 -21.26
#